data_AF-A0A535FCZ4-F1
#
_entry.id   AF-A0A535FCZ4-F1
#
_cell.length_a   1.000
_cell.length_b   1.000
_cell.length_c   1.000
_cell.angle_alpha   90.00
_cell.angle_beta   90.00
_cell.angle_gamma   90.00
#
_symmetry.space_group_name_H-M   'P 1'
#
loop_
_entity.id
_entity.type
_entity.pdbx_description
1 polymer ?
#
loop_
_entity_poly.entity_id
_entity_poly.type
_entity_poly.pdbx_seq_one_letter_code
_entity_poly.pdbx_strand_id
1 'polypeptide(L)'
;MYRFKGFDSAVCGDDMAALEAIVNAWMEGERPRIRHVCQTMRGEHILLSFVYEDSRELEQRVSSYTHTGLTGGLPRIFDDDFADERPTTPRIPATPPPMH
;
A
#
# COMPACT_ATOMS: atom_id res chain seq x y z
N MET A 1 9.23 6.10 10.11
CA MET A 1 8.74 7.08 11.11
C MET A 1 7.55 7.84 10.53
N TYR A 2 6.53 8.20 11.31
CA TYR A 2 5.39 8.99 10.79
C TYR A 2 5.79 10.46 10.57
N ARG A 3 5.31 11.03 9.47
CA ARG A 3 5.54 12.42 9.05
C ARG A 3 4.21 13.14 8.85
N PHE A 4 4.25 14.46 8.89
CA PHE A 4 3.09 15.33 8.71
C PHE A 4 3.34 16.35 7.59
N LYS A 5 2.33 16.60 6.75
CA LYS A 5 2.35 17.66 5.73
C LYS A 5 0.97 18.30 5.59
N GLY A 6 0.93 19.63 5.48
CA GLY A 6 -0.31 20.40 5.32
C GLY A 6 -0.30 21.22 4.03
N PHE A 7 -1.49 21.42 3.46
CA PHE A 7 -1.74 22.26 2.28
C PHE A 7 -2.93 23.16 2.54
N ASP A 8 -2.77 24.45 2.29
CA ASP A 8 -3.77 25.49 2.56
C ASP A 8 -4.25 26.10 1.24
N SER A 9 -5.56 26.24 1.03
CA SER A 9 -6.10 26.88 -0.17
C SER A 9 -5.74 28.37 -0.23
N ALA A 10 -5.48 29.03 0.91
CA ALA A 10 -5.10 30.44 0.96
C ALA A 10 -3.79 30.73 0.22
N VAL A 11 -2.84 29.78 0.23
CA VAL A 11 -1.58 29.92 -0.54
C VAL A 11 -1.77 29.65 -2.03
N CYS A 12 -2.91 29.10 -2.42
CA CYS A 12 -3.28 28.78 -3.80
C CYS A 12 -4.20 29.84 -4.41
N GLY A 13 -4.36 31.00 -3.75
CA GLY A 13 -5.24 32.09 -4.22
C GLY A 13 -6.71 31.69 -4.28
N ASP A 14 -7.14 30.78 -3.40
CA ASP A 14 -8.49 30.20 -3.36
C ASP A 14 -8.91 29.40 -4.61
N ASP A 15 -7.94 29.11 -5.48
CA ASP A 15 -8.14 28.21 -6.59
C ASP A 15 -7.97 26.76 -6.12
N MET A 16 -9.10 26.04 -6.09
CA MET A 16 -9.13 24.62 -5.76
C MET A 16 -8.33 23.76 -6.74
N ALA A 17 -8.25 24.15 -8.02
CA ALA A 17 -7.46 23.42 -9.00
C ALA A 17 -5.96 23.57 -8.73
N ALA A 18 -5.52 24.76 -8.30
CA ALA A 18 -4.14 24.99 -7.90
C ALA A 18 -3.76 24.20 -6.64
N LEU A 19 -4.65 24.13 -5.64
CA LEU A 19 -4.45 23.30 -4.45
C LEU A 19 -4.32 21.82 -4.83
N GLU A 20 -5.23 21.31 -5.66
CA GLU A 20 -5.19 19.94 -6.15
C GLU A 20 -3.89 19.65 -6.91
N ALA A 21 -3.46 20.55 -7.80
CA ALA A 21 -2.24 20.38 -8.58
C ALA A 21 -1.00 20.26 -7.68
N ILE A 22 -0.90 21.07 -6.64
CA ILE A 22 0.23 21.02 -5.69
C ILE A 22 0.22 19.72 -4.87
N VAL A 23 -0.95 19.30 -4.40
CA VAL A 23 -1.10 18.03 -3.67
C VAL A 23 -0.73 16.85 -4.59
N ASN A 24 -1.21 16.84 -5.83
CA ASN A 24 -0.92 15.79 -6.81
C ASN A 24 0.58 15.74 -7.15
N ALA A 25 1.21 16.89 -7.40
CA ALA A 25 2.65 16.96 -7.65
C ALA A 25 3.47 16.41 -6.48
N TRP A 26 3.04 16.69 -5.24
CA TRP A 26 3.67 16.11 -4.06
C TRP A 26 3.48 14.58 -4.00
N MET A 27 2.24 14.10 -4.20
CA MET A 27 1.92 12.68 -4.18
C MET A 27 2.71 11.90 -5.24
N GLU A 28 2.92 12.49 -6.41
CA GLU A 28 3.70 11.88 -7.50
C GLU A 28 5.21 11.89 -7.19
N GLY A 29 5.76 12.99 -6.69
CA GLY A 29 7.20 13.12 -6.45
C GLY A 29 7.72 12.38 -5.21
N GLU A 30 6.95 12.39 -4.11
CA GLU A 30 7.33 11.71 -2.86
C GLU A 30 6.73 10.31 -2.75
N ARG A 31 5.64 10.00 -3.48
CA ARG A 31 4.88 8.75 -3.39
C ARG A 31 4.61 8.33 -1.93
N PRO A 32 4.16 9.25 -1.06
CA PRO A 32 4.05 8.99 0.36
C PRO A 32 3.00 7.91 0.64
N ARG A 33 3.26 7.04 1.63
CA ARG A 33 2.24 6.10 2.09
C ARG A 33 1.33 6.81 3.08
N ILE A 34 0.18 7.27 2.60
CA ILE A 34 -0.78 8.00 3.42
C ILE A 34 -1.40 7.07 4.47
N ARG A 35 -1.46 7.55 5.71
CA ARG A 35 -2.03 6.85 6.86
C ARG A 35 -3.29 7.52 7.37
N HIS A 36 -3.32 8.85 7.34
CA HIS A 36 -4.48 9.62 7.71
C HIS A 36 -4.54 10.90 6.89
N VAL A 37 -5.75 11.31 6.52
CA VAL A 37 -6.04 12.59 5.88
C VAL A 37 -7.13 13.28 6.70
N CYS A 38 -6.93 14.55 7.00
CA CYS A 38 -7.94 15.40 7.61
C CYS A 38 -8.12 16.64 6.75
N GLN A 39 -9.37 17.01 6.54
CA GLN A 39 -9.74 18.29 5.95
C GLN A 39 -10.38 19.15 7.03
N THR A 40 -9.95 20.40 7.12
CA THR A 40 -10.54 21.39 8.03
C THR A 40 -10.80 22.68 7.28
N MET A 41 -11.78 23.45 7.76
CA MET A 41 -12.09 24.78 7.23
C MET A 41 -11.49 25.85 8.16
N ARG A 42 -10.83 26.85 7.59
CA ARG A 42 -10.33 28.04 8.29
C ARG A 42 -10.89 29.29 7.62
N GLY A 43 -12.09 29.68 8.03
CA GLY A 43 -12.86 30.70 7.31
C GLY A 43 -13.32 30.15 5.97
N GLU A 44 -13.00 30.84 4.88
CA GLU A 44 -13.30 30.42 3.51
C GLU A 44 -12.25 29.47 2.92
N HIS A 45 -11.13 29.28 3.63
CA HIS A 45 -10.01 28.46 3.16
C HIS A 45 -10.10 27.02 3.65
N ILE A 46 -9.65 26.09 2.81
CA ILE A 46 -9.53 24.66 3.12
C ILE A 46 -8.09 24.35 3.52
N LEU A 47 -7.92 23.67 4.65
CA LEU A 47 -6.65 23.09 5.08
C LEU A 47 -6.72 21.56 5.00
N LEU A 48 -5.89 20.98 4.13
CA LEU A 48 -5.66 19.55 4.02
C LEU A 48 -4.43 19.15 4.83
N SER A 49 -4.58 18.15 5.68
CA SER A 49 -3.53 17.65 6.58
C SER A 49 -3.32 16.16 6.38
N PHE A 50 -2.09 15.76 6.11
CA PHE A 50 -1.69 14.39 5.81
C PHE A 50 -0.72 13.88 6.87
N VAL A 51 -1.02 12.70 7.44
CA VAL A 51 -0.06 11.89 8.17
C VAL A 51 0.37 10.74 7.26
N TYR A 52 1.67 10.56 7.07
CA TYR A 52 2.21 9.61 6.10
C TYR A 52 3.51 8.95 6.56
N GLU A 53 3.85 7.84 5.92
CA GLU A 53 5.16 7.20 6.02
C GLU A 53 5.95 7.44 4.73
N ASP A 54 7.27 7.58 4.86
CA ASP A 54 8.18 7.67 3.72
C ASP A 54 8.28 6.29 3.05
N SER A 55 7.88 6.20 1.79
CA SER A 55 7.90 4.96 1.02
C SER A 55 9.30 4.60 0.53
N ARG A 56 10.22 5.57 0.47
CA ARG A 56 11.60 5.34 -0.03
C ARG A 56 12.42 4.45 0.91
N GLU A 57 12.16 4.49 2.22
CA GLU A 57 12.80 3.57 3.18
C GLU A 57 12.38 2.10 2.95
N LEU A 58 11.16 1.86 2.47
CA LEU A 58 10.67 0.50 2.24
C LEU A 58 11.21 -0.08 0.94
N GLU A 59 11.23 0.70 -0.14
CA GLU A 59 11.79 0.28 -1.44
C GLU A 59 13.30 0.00 -1.35
N GLN A 60 14.09 0.84 -0.67
CA GLN A 60 15.53 0.63 -0.53
C GLN A 60 15.87 -0.67 0.20
N ARG A 61 15.10 -1.05 1.24
CA ARG A 61 15.29 -2.33 1.92
C ARG A 61 15.02 -3.49 0.97
N VAL A 62 13.92 -3.45 0.22
CA VAL A 62 13.60 -4.49 -0.77
C VAL A 62 14.68 -4.60 -1.86
N SER A 63 15.21 -3.48 -2.35
CA SER A 63 16.32 -3.47 -3.32
C SER A 63 17.63 -4.04 -2.75
N SER A 64 17.91 -3.81 -1.46
CA SER A 64 19.08 -4.41 -0.81
C SER A 64 18.95 -5.92 -0.60
N TYR A 65 17.73 -6.46 -0.46
CA TYR A 65 17.49 -7.92 -0.43
C TYR A 65 17.57 -8.55 -1.83
N THR A 66 17.21 -7.84 -2.89
CA THR A 66 17.35 -8.35 -4.27
C THR A 66 18.76 -8.21 -4.84
N HIS A 67 19.60 -7.31 -4.30
CA HIS A 67 20.98 -7.12 -4.79
C HIS A 67 22.06 -7.90 -4.01
N THR A 68 21.78 -8.41 -2.80
CA THR A 68 22.72 -9.30 -2.08
C THR A 68 22.54 -10.79 -2.43
N GLY A 69 21.61 -11.14 -3.32
CA GLY A 69 21.39 -12.52 -3.79
C GLY A 69 22.13 -12.93 -5.06
N LEU A 70 22.90 -12.04 -5.72
CA LEU A 70 23.43 -12.30 -7.07
C LEU A 70 24.89 -12.74 -7.15
N THR A 71 25.60 -12.91 -6.03
CA THR A 71 26.97 -13.46 -6.07
C THR A 71 27.22 -14.45 -4.92
N GLY A 72 26.95 -15.72 -5.19
CA GLY A 72 27.62 -16.84 -4.51
C GLY A 72 26.77 -17.64 -3.54
N GLY A 73 26.02 -18.61 -4.05
CA GLY A 73 25.45 -19.72 -3.26
C GLY A 73 23.93 -19.79 -3.32
N LEU A 74 23.42 -20.63 -4.23
CA LEU A 74 22.02 -21.06 -4.26
C LEU A 74 21.54 -21.52 -2.87
N PRO A 75 20.33 -21.12 -2.46
CA PRO A 75 19.39 -22.07 -1.88
C PRO A 75 18.32 -22.32 -2.93
N ARG A 76 18.23 -23.59 -3.35
CA ARG A 76 17.07 -24.09 -4.07
C ARG A 76 15.81 -23.84 -3.24
N ILE A 77 14.72 -23.55 -3.95
CA ILE A 77 13.34 -24.05 -3.78
C ILE A 77 12.43 -22.93 -4.30
N PHE A 78 12.29 -22.88 -5.62
CA PHE A 78 11.10 -22.37 -6.30
C PHE A 78 10.95 -23.21 -7.55
N ASP A 79 10.47 -24.42 -7.32
CA ASP A 79 9.91 -25.30 -8.34
C ASP A 79 8.88 -26.16 -7.61
N ASP A 80 7.62 -25.78 -7.69
CA ASP A 80 6.50 -26.72 -7.62
C ASP A 80 5.33 -26.10 -8.40
N ASP A 81 5.34 -26.45 -9.68
CA ASP A 81 4.20 -26.93 -10.46
C ASP A 81 2.88 -26.14 -10.38
N PHE A 82 2.61 -25.42 -11.48
CA PHE A 82 1.28 -24.98 -11.88
C PHE A 82 0.44 -26.22 -12.23
N ALA A 83 -0.24 -26.81 -11.24
CA ALA A 83 -1.29 -27.80 -11.45
C ALA A 83 -2.67 -27.18 -11.18
N ASP A 84 -3.41 -26.96 -12.28
CA ASP A 84 -4.83 -26.66 -12.34
C ASP A 84 -5.63 -27.80 -11.67
N GLU A 85 -6.16 -27.61 -10.45
CA GLU A 85 -7.12 -28.54 -9.85
C GLU A 85 -8.38 -27.82 -9.35
N ARG A 86 -9.36 -27.77 -10.28
CA ARG A 86 -10.82 -27.77 -10.10
C ARG A 86 -11.33 -27.89 -8.64
N PRO A 87 -12.23 -27.00 -8.18
CA PRO A 87 -12.84 -27.15 -6.86
C PRO A 87 -13.84 -28.31 -6.88
N THR A 88 -13.45 -29.48 -6.39
CA THR A 88 -14.39 -30.59 -6.17
C THR A 88 -14.91 -30.54 -4.73
N THR A 89 -16.15 -30.06 -4.63
CA THR A 89 -17.20 -30.30 -3.64
C THR A 89 -16.86 -31.20 -2.44
N PRO A 90 -17.20 -30.82 -1.19
CA PRO A 90 -17.09 -31.71 -0.05
C PRO A 90 -18.18 -32.79 -0.13
N ARG A 91 -17.84 -33.97 -0.63
CA ARG A 91 -18.73 -35.15 -0.57
C ARG A 91 -18.60 -35.78 0.81
N ILE A 92 -19.51 -35.42 1.70
CA ILE A 92 -19.71 -36.06 3.01
C ILE A 92 -19.92 -37.57 2.77
N PRO A 93 -19.14 -38.47 3.39
CA PRO A 93 -19.54 -39.86 3.49
C PRO A 93 -20.57 -39.98 4.62
N ALA A 94 -21.83 -40.21 4.25
CA ALA A 94 -22.86 -40.62 5.19
C ALA A 94 -22.69 -42.10 5.59
N THR A 95 -22.93 -42.36 6.88
CA THR A 95 -23.20 -43.65 7.56
C THR A 95 -22.08 -44.66 7.82
N PRO A 96 -21.89 -45.04 9.10
CA PRO A 96 -21.57 -46.42 9.52
C PRO A 96 -22.85 -47.19 9.97
N PRO A 97 -22.79 -48.54 10.04
CA PRO A 97 -23.95 -49.47 10.01
C PRO A 97 -24.60 -49.72 11.40
N PRO A 98 -25.76 -50.41 11.47
CA PRO A 98 -26.50 -50.58 12.72
C PRO A 98 -25.85 -51.64 13.60
N MET A 99 -25.89 -51.43 14.91
CA MET A 99 -25.64 -52.49 15.89
C MET A 99 -26.93 -52.78 16.68
N HIS A 100 -27.14 -54.07 16.85
CA HIS A 100 -28.33 -54.80 17.26
C HIS A 100 -28.58 -54.76 18.78
#